data_AF-A0A7W7RR97-F1
#
_entry.id   AF-A0A7W7RR97-F1
#
_cell.length_a   1.000
_cell.length_b   1.000
_cell.length_c   1.000
_cell.angle_alpha   90.00
_cell.angle_beta   90.00
_cell.angle_gamma   90.00
#
_symmetry.space_group_name_H-M   'P 1'
#
loop_
_entity.id
_entity.type
_entity.pdbx_description
1 polymer ?
#
loop_
_entity_poly.entity_id
_entity_poly.type
_entity_poly.pdbx_seq_one_letter_code
_entity_poly.pdbx_strand_id
1 'polypeptide(L)'
;MPEPDRDLNRKAIAQALADLADTDSLILVEVAADGITTFLLHRDDNGRPRGRSWSVTWPGLAGERGWDADPAGTREAVLRATRASSSSADVILVAESSADPRVEQALAWLRAAHPASQVLRAGAPIAARIREVIADDPLTRSYELVVLVDPGTGRPRLTSRQLFPLGSRPGARTRVALRCEAAGAHGTAFAVVTWQGPEPRLLSVQSAPVIPGRYEVTAELVRPGRVRFTGLPALSPDPRDWNQLVAALPDRLARGTGPAHLVCAVEVCGADDQVAERLSRARQMISSASGGLGDLLRVSLLAYAAHSYDPSAPEFPVRVAAWEAGAGEALNALGALEEQGVVTRGYPYHPHAAQLEDMLAVVVERLGRADPTPAVILTVGGRPPHPARTDQSRILPCPHRHDWRKLSAALQQRQGTVLGAICDQPADQAHQAWHRIGAAALAHLEAVDVRGLAADLGLVAPSPVHLPFPLLDETE
;
A
#
# COMPACT_ATOMS: atom_id res chain seq x y z
N MET A 1 17.37 46.20 -16.24
CA MET A 1 16.20 46.09 -17.14
C MET A 1 16.52 45.06 -18.22
N PRO A 2 15.68 44.05 -18.47
CA PRO A 2 15.87 43.16 -19.61
C PRO A 2 15.66 43.96 -20.91
N GLU A 3 16.54 43.77 -21.90
CA GLU A 3 16.38 44.36 -23.25
C GLU A 3 15.06 43.88 -23.86
N PRO A 4 14.26 44.77 -24.50
CA PRO A 4 12.93 44.44 -25.01
C PRO A 4 12.94 43.27 -26.01
N ASP A 5 13.95 43.16 -26.86
CA ASP A 5 14.08 42.07 -27.85
C ASP A 5 14.39 40.71 -27.20
N ARG A 6 15.08 40.69 -26.05
CA ARG A 6 15.36 39.44 -25.32
C ARG A 6 14.11 38.81 -24.75
N ASP A 7 13.15 39.62 -24.32
CA ASP A 7 11.90 39.14 -23.73
C ASP A 7 10.92 38.66 -24.81
N LEU A 8 10.96 39.24 -26.01
CA LEU A 8 10.13 38.84 -27.15
C LEU A 8 10.47 37.44 -27.66
N ASN A 9 11.75 37.12 -27.85
CA ASN A 9 12.16 35.79 -28.33
C ASN A 9 11.79 34.69 -27.32
N ARG A 10 11.98 34.95 -26.02
CA ARG A 10 11.60 34.01 -24.97
C ARG A 10 10.09 33.77 -24.97
N LYS A 11 9.28 34.83 -25.10
CA LYS A 11 7.81 34.72 -25.17
C LYS A 11 7.34 33.95 -26.40
N ALA A 12 7.92 34.19 -27.57
CA ALA A 12 7.56 33.49 -28.79
C ALA A 12 7.84 31.98 -28.68
N ILE A 13 9.04 31.60 -28.19
CA ILE A 13 9.39 30.18 -28.00
C ILE A 13 8.50 29.54 -26.93
N ALA A 14 8.22 30.24 -25.82
CA ALA A 14 7.34 29.74 -24.77
C ALA A 14 5.90 29.52 -25.27
N GLN A 15 5.38 30.43 -26.07
CA GLN A 15 4.05 30.30 -26.68
C GLN A 15 4.00 29.10 -27.62
N ALA A 16 4.95 28.99 -28.54
CA ALA A 16 5.00 27.87 -29.47
C ALA A 16 5.15 26.51 -28.77
N LEU A 17 5.92 26.46 -27.67
CA LEU A 17 6.03 25.24 -26.85
C LEU A 17 4.73 24.93 -26.09
N ALA A 18 3.99 25.95 -25.64
CA ALA A 18 2.70 25.78 -24.98
C ALA A 18 1.61 25.26 -25.93
N ASP A 19 1.68 25.63 -27.21
CA ASP A 19 0.72 25.24 -28.23
C ASP A 19 0.95 23.81 -28.78
N LEU A 20 2.09 23.17 -28.46
CA LEU A 20 2.36 21.78 -28.86
C LEU A 20 1.41 20.79 -28.18
N ALA A 21 0.63 20.07 -29.00
CA ALA A 21 -0.07 18.88 -28.56
C ALA A 21 0.89 17.68 -28.37
N ASP A 22 0.40 16.59 -27.79
CA ASP A 22 1.19 15.41 -27.41
C ASP A 22 1.94 14.75 -28.60
N THR A 23 1.42 14.86 -29.82
CA THR A 23 2.00 14.25 -31.04
C THR A 23 2.77 15.24 -31.91
N ASP A 24 2.76 16.51 -31.55
CA ASP A 24 3.30 17.57 -32.39
C ASP A 24 4.77 17.83 -32.07
N SER A 25 5.44 18.50 -33.01
CA SER A 25 6.83 18.91 -32.84
C SER A 25 7.05 20.32 -33.37
N LEU A 26 7.89 21.06 -32.67
CA LEU A 26 8.34 22.40 -33.03
C LEU A 26 9.78 22.32 -33.52
N ILE A 27 10.02 22.83 -34.73
CA ILE A 27 11.36 22.95 -35.30
C ILE A 27 11.80 24.40 -35.16
N LEU A 28 12.92 24.61 -34.48
CA LEU A 28 13.54 25.92 -34.38
C LEU A 28 14.89 25.89 -35.10
N VAL A 29 15.06 26.76 -36.09
CA VAL A 29 16.28 26.84 -36.92
C VAL A 29 17.01 28.12 -36.61
N GLU A 30 18.16 28.02 -35.95
CA GLU A 30 19.08 29.12 -35.70
C GLU A 30 20.07 29.25 -36.87
N VAL A 31 20.10 30.43 -37.48
CA VAL A 31 21.05 30.82 -38.53
C VAL A 31 22.02 31.83 -37.91
N ALA A 32 23.27 31.41 -37.71
CA ALA A 32 24.30 32.16 -36.99
C ALA A 32 25.58 32.31 -37.81
N ALA A 33 26.54 33.10 -37.34
CA ALA A 33 27.78 33.37 -38.06
C ALA A 33 28.65 32.12 -38.31
N ASP A 34 28.49 31.05 -37.52
CA ASP A 34 29.23 29.79 -37.63
C ASP A 34 28.51 28.71 -38.45
N GLY A 35 27.20 28.82 -38.63
CA GLY A 35 26.41 27.88 -39.42
C GLY A 35 24.92 27.88 -39.09
N ILE A 36 24.30 26.71 -39.25
CA ILE A 36 22.89 26.47 -38.94
C ILE A 36 22.81 25.44 -37.81
N THR A 37 22.09 25.79 -36.75
CA THR A 37 21.71 24.85 -35.68
C THR A 37 20.21 24.64 -35.70
N THR A 38 19.77 23.40 -35.76
CA THR A 38 18.34 23.06 -35.70
C THR A 38 18.03 22.37 -34.38
N PHE A 39 16.92 22.75 -33.77
CA PHE A 39 16.35 22.17 -32.57
C PHE A 39 15.00 21.54 -32.91
N LEU A 40 14.82 20.28 -32.52
CA LEU A 40 13.54 19.59 -32.57
C LEU A 40 13.00 19.47 -31.15
N LEU A 41 11.90 20.17 -30.87
CA LEU A 41 11.22 20.19 -29.59
C LEU A 41 9.89 19.43 -29.69
N HIS A 42 9.57 18.63 -28.68
CA HIS A 42 8.30 17.89 -28.57
C HIS A 42 7.97 17.64 -27.09
N ARG A 43 6.76 17.17 -26.79
CA ARG A 43 6.41 16.68 -25.46
C ARG A 43 6.49 15.16 -25.42
N ASP A 44 7.04 14.61 -24.33
CA ASP A 44 6.98 13.16 -24.11
C ASP A 44 5.62 12.74 -23.55
N ASP A 45 5.43 11.44 -23.36
CA ASP A 45 4.19 10.84 -22.85
C ASP A 45 3.76 11.34 -21.45
N ASN A 46 4.62 12.06 -20.72
CA ASN A 46 4.28 12.70 -19.45
C ASN A 46 4.03 14.21 -19.60
N GLY A 47 3.88 14.70 -20.83
CA GLY A 47 3.74 16.11 -21.16
C GLY A 47 5.02 16.92 -20.97
N ARG A 48 6.16 16.28 -20.68
CA ARG A 48 7.41 16.98 -20.41
C ARG A 48 8.06 17.41 -21.73
N PRO A 49 8.43 18.68 -21.88
CA PRO A 49 9.14 19.14 -23.07
C PRO A 49 10.54 18.52 -23.16
N ARG A 50 10.87 18.02 -24.35
CA ARG A 50 12.15 17.41 -24.73
C ARG A 50 12.68 18.09 -25.97
N GLY A 51 14.00 18.16 -26.07
CA GLY A 51 14.69 18.75 -27.20
C GLY A 51 15.87 17.90 -27.66
N ARG A 52 16.11 17.88 -28.97
CA ARG A 52 17.35 17.42 -29.58
C ARG A 52 17.85 18.52 -30.50
N SER A 53 19.17 18.63 -30.67
CA SER A 53 19.77 19.61 -31.58
C SER A 53 20.86 18.99 -32.43
N TRP A 54 21.09 19.56 -33.59
CA TRP A 54 22.22 19.26 -34.47
C TRP A 54 22.65 20.55 -35.17
N SER A 55 23.94 20.65 -35.46
CA SER A 55 24.54 21.84 -36.07
C SER A 55 25.31 21.46 -37.32
N VAL A 56 25.29 22.33 -38.32
CA VAL A 56 26.07 22.20 -39.55
C VAL A 56 26.75 23.54 -39.82
N THR A 57 28.08 23.52 -40.01
CA THR A 57 28.86 24.73 -40.24
C THR A 57 28.73 25.21 -41.68
N TRP A 58 29.02 26.50 -41.94
CA TRP A 58 29.02 27.02 -43.31
C TRP A 58 29.91 26.23 -44.29
N PRO A 59 31.15 25.83 -43.93
CA PRO A 59 31.96 24.95 -44.80
C PRO A 59 31.30 23.60 -45.05
N GLY A 60 30.61 23.02 -44.06
CA GLY A 60 29.88 21.78 -44.21
C GLY A 60 28.68 21.88 -45.16
N LEU A 61 28.03 23.05 -45.23
CA LEU A 61 26.92 23.33 -46.14
C LEU A 61 27.38 23.64 -47.57
N ALA A 62 28.48 24.38 -47.71
CA ALA A 62 29.07 24.76 -48.99
C ALA A 62 29.82 23.61 -49.70
N GLY A 63 30.30 22.62 -48.93
CA GLY A 63 31.17 21.57 -49.45
C GLY A 63 32.55 22.10 -49.90
N GLU A 64 33.31 21.25 -50.59
CA GLU A 64 34.70 21.56 -50.99
C GLU A 64 34.82 22.73 -51.97
N ARG A 65 33.74 23.05 -52.71
CA ARG A 65 33.74 24.07 -53.76
C ARG A 65 33.48 25.49 -53.23
N GLY A 66 33.02 25.62 -51.99
CA GLY A 66 32.70 26.92 -51.39
C GLY A 66 31.28 27.42 -51.71
N TRP A 67 30.84 28.43 -50.95
CA TRP A 67 29.43 28.85 -50.87
C TRP A 67 28.82 29.30 -52.20
N ASP A 68 29.59 30.06 -52.99
CA ASP A 68 29.12 30.67 -54.25
C ASP A 68 29.32 29.79 -55.49
N ALA A 69 30.04 28.67 -55.37
CA ALA A 69 30.41 27.85 -56.53
C ALA A 69 29.26 26.97 -57.05
N ASP A 70 28.32 26.59 -56.18
CA ASP A 70 27.09 25.88 -56.54
C ASP A 70 25.91 26.39 -55.71
N PRO A 71 25.31 27.54 -56.07
CA PRO A 71 24.23 28.14 -55.29
C PRO A 71 23.00 27.24 -55.14
N ALA A 72 22.72 26.38 -56.13
CA ALA A 72 21.59 25.45 -56.08
C ALA A 72 21.85 24.31 -55.08
N GLY A 73 23.04 23.70 -55.13
CA GLY A 73 23.46 22.67 -54.18
C GLY A 73 23.56 23.20 -52.75
N THR A 74 24.13 24.40 -52.55
CA THR A 74 24.20 25.07 -51.25
C THR A 74 22.80 25.36 -50.69
N ARG A 75 21.88 25.85 -51.54
CA ARG A 75 20.48 26.06 -51.15
C ARG A 75 19.83 24.75 -50.69
N GLU A 76 20.00 23.66 -51.43
CA GLU A 76 19.45 22.36 -51.06
C GLU A 76 20.07 21.83 -49.76
N ALA A 77 21.37 22.05 -49.53
CA ALA A 77 22.04 21.70 -48.28
C ALA A 77 21.47 22.49 -47.08
N VAL A 78 21.24 23.80 -47.24
CA VAL A 78 20.59 24.65 -46.22
C VAL A 78 19.18 24.14 -45.89
N LEU A 79 18.38 23.83 -46.90
CA LEU A 79 17.02 23.32 -46.70
C LEU A 79 17.02 21.93 -46.02
N ARG A 80 17.96 21.04 -46.37
CA ARG A 80 18.10 19.74 -45.71
C ARG A 80 18.58 19.85 -44.26
N ALA A 81 19.32 20.90 -43.91
CA ALA A 81 19.82 21.10 -42.55
C ALA A 81 18.70 21.24 -41.51
N THR A 82 17.52 21.75 -41.92
CA THR A 82 16.34 21.88 -41.04
C THR A 82 15.73 20.52 -40.66
N ARG A 83 16.00 19.46 -41.46
CA ARG A 83 15.36 18.14 -41.34
C ARG A 83 13.85 18.21 -41.11
N ALA A 84 13.18 19.21 -41.67
CA ALA A 84 11.73 19.33 -41.63
C ALA A 84 11.11 18.28 -42.57
N SER A 85 11.14 17.02 -42.17
CA SER A 85 10.62 15.89 -42.97
C SER A 85 9.12 15.69 -42.82
N SER A 86 8.45 16.43 -41.93
CA SER A 86 7.02 16.27 -41.63
C SER A 86 6.26 17.55 -41.95
N SER A 87 5.16 17.43 -42.72
CA SER A 87 4.30 18.55 -43.11
C SER A 87 3.46 19.15 -41.97
N SER A 88 3.62 18.64 -40.73
CA SER A 88 2.83 19.02 -39.55
C SER A 88 3.62 19.74 -38.45
N ALA A 89 4.94 19.95 -38.63
CA ALA A 89 5.75 20.61 -37.62
C ALA A 89 5.76 22.12 -37.83
N ASP A 90 5.44 22.89 -36.80
CA ASP A 90 5.61 24.34 -36.82
C ASP A 90 7.10 24.70 -36.87
N VAL A 91 7.46 25.68 -37.70
CA VAL A 91 8.84 26.11 -37.90
C VAL A 91 9.02 27.55 -37.43
N ILE A 92 9.98 27.77 -36.54
CA ILE A 92 10.45 29.11 -36.14
C ILE A 92 11.87 29.29 -36.66
N LEU A 93 12.09 30.37 -37.41
CA LEU A 93 13.41 30.76 -37.86
C LEU A 93 13.98 31.79 -36.89
N VAL A 94 15.19 31.56 -36.41
CA VAL A 94 15.92 32.50 -35.57
C VAL A 94 17.18 32.89 -36.29
N ALA A 95 17.42 34.17 -36.49
CA ALA A 95 18.61 34.66 -37.13
C ALA A 95 19.42 35.54 -36.19
N GLU A 96 20.71 35.27 -36.12
CA GLU A 96 21.66 36.15 -35.46
C GLU A 96 21.72 37.49 -36.23
N SER A 97 21.75 38.60 -35.51
CA SER A 97 22.02 39.90 -36.12
C SER A 97 23.48 39.97 -36.53
N SER A 98 23.77 39.55 -37.77
CA SER A 98 25.11 39.50 -38.35
C SER A 98 25.16 40.29 -39.66
N ALA A 99 26.32 40.89 -39.94
CA ALA A 99 26.60 41.49 -41.25
C ALA A 99 27.06 40.45 -42.29
N ASP A 100 27.14 39.17 -41.92
CA ASP A 100 27.53 38.10 -42.83
C ASP A 100 26.43 37.85 -43.89
N PRO A 101 26.70 38.06 -45.19
CA PRO A 101 25.72 37.88 -46.24
C PRO A 101 25.20 36.44 -46.35
N ARG A 102 25.97 35.44 -45.87
CA ARG A 102 25.55 34.04 -45.86
C ARG A 102 24.35 33.81 -44.94
N VAL A 103 24.31 34.51 -43.80
CA VAL A 103 23.21 34.43 -42.82
C VAL A 103 21.91 34.94 -43.46
N GLU A 104 21.94 36.12 -44.09
CA GLU A 104 20.76 36.69 -44.74
C GLU A 104 20.32 35.86 -45.95
N GLN A 105 21.26 35.33 -46.74
CA GLN A 105 20.96 34.48 -47.89
C GLN A 105 20.32 33.14 -47.46
N ALA A 106 20.87 32.47 -46.44
CA ALA A 106 20.30 31.24 -45.90
C ALA A 106 18.91 31.48 -45.30
N LEU A 107 18.74 32.57 -44.56
CA LEU A 107 17.46 32.97 -43.98
C LEU A 107 16.41 33.25 -45.07
N ALA A 108 16.79 33.89 -46.18
CA ALA A 108 15.90 34.11 -47.32
C ALA A 108 15.44 32.79 -47.95
N TRP A 109 16.35 31.82 -48.12
CA TRP A 109 15.99 30.49 -48.62
C TRP A 109 15.05 29.73 -47.68
N LEU A 110 15.30 29.81 -46.37
CA LEU A 110 14.46 29.16 -45.36
C LEU A 110 13.07 29.79 -45.28
N ARG A 111 12.95 31.12 -45.34
CA ARG A 111 11.66 31.83 -45.40
C ARG A 111 10.86 31.44 -46.64
N ALA A 112 11.52 31.30 -47.79
CA ALA A 112 10.86 30.88 -49.02
C ALA A 112 10.33 29.44 -48.95
N ALA A 113 11.03 28.54 -48.24
CA ALA A 113 10.60 27.16 -48.04
C ALA A 113 9.53 27.01 -46.94
N HIS A 114 9.53 27.90 -45.96
CA HIS A 114 8.60 27.90 -44.83
C HIS A 114 7.88 29.26 -44.72
N PRO A 115 6.97 29.59 -45.65
CA PRO A 115 6.35 30.93 -45.72
C PRO A 115 5.47 31.27 -44.51
N ALA A 116 4.98 30.27 -43.78
CA ALA A 116 4.22 30.45 -42.54
C ALA A 116 5.10 30.60 -41.28
N SER A 117 6.42 30.48 -41.40
CA SER A 117 7.33 30.52 -40.25
C SER A 117 7.43 31.92 -39.63
N GLN A 118 7.44 31.96 -38.30
CA GLN A 118 7.80 33.18 -37.58
C GLN A 118 9.31 33.37 -37.65
N VAL A 119 9.77 34.61 -37.87
CA VAL A 119 11.20 34.94 -37.84
C VAL A 119 11.54 35.84 -36.67
N LEU A 120 12.48 35.39 -35.84
CA LEU A 120 12.99 36.07 -34.66
C LEU A 120 14.44 36.51 -34.90
N ARG A 121 14.81 37.68 -34.35
CA ARG A 121 16.21 38.16 -34.36
C ARG A 121 16.79 38.01 -32.97
N ALA A 122 17.93 37.34 -32.82
CA ALA A 122 18.57 37.09 -31.53
C ALA A 122 20.01 37.59 -31.52
N GLY A 123 20.45 38.20 -30.41
CA GLY A 123 21.84 38.62 -30.20
C GLY A 123 22.69 37.65 -29.38
N ALA A 124 22.14 36.49 -28.99
CA ALA A 124 22.83 35.46 -28.23
C ALA A 124 22.32 34.07 -28.64
N PRO A 125 23.10 32.98 -28.40
CA PRO A 125 22.74 31.63 -28.82
C PRO A 125 21.38 31.19 -28.26
N ILE A 126 20.49 30.75 -29.15
CA ILE A 126 19.11 30.40 -28.79
C ILE A 126 19.02 29.17 -27.89
N ALA A 127 20.04 28.30 -27.90
CA ALA A 127 20.11 27.09 -27.08
C ALA A 127 19.96 27.37 -25.57
N ALA A 128 20.51 28.49 -25.07
CA ALA A 128 20.33 28.87 -23.67
C ALA A 128 18.87 29.24 -23.38
N ARG A 129 18.23 29.97 -24.29
CA ARG A 129 16.82 30.38 -24.18
C ARG A 129 15.86 29.20 -24.24
N ILE A 130 16.11 28.24 -25.13
CA ILE A 130 15.33 27.01 -25.20
C ILE A 130 15.39 26.26 -23.86
N ARG A 131 16.59 26.14 -23.27
CA ARG A 131 16.74 25.49 -21.95
C ARG A 131 16.01 26.23 -20.84
N GLU A 132 16.05 27.56 -20.83
CA GLU A 132 15.29 28.39 -19.87
C GLU A 132 13.78 28.18 -20.05
N VAL A 133 13.26 28.24 -21.28
CA VAL A 133 11.84 28.04 -21.57
C VAL A 133 11.37 26.64 -21.15
N ILE A 134 12.13 25.59 -21.50
CA ILE A 134 11.82 24.20 -21.10
C ILE A 134 11.85 24.04 -19.57
N ALA A 135 12.77 24.71 -18.89
CA ALA A 135 12.88 24.64 -17.43
C ALA A 135 11.71 25.34 -16.73
N ASP A 136 11.22 26.45 -17.29
CA ASP A 136 10.15 27.31 -16.78
C ASP A 136 8.73 26.91 -17.26
N ASP A 137 8.64 25.93 -18.18
CA ASP A 137 7.39 25.53 -18.82
C ASP A 137 6.34 25.07 -17.79
N PRO A 138 5.09 25.57 -17.85
CA PRO A 138 4.01 25.07 -17.01
C PRO A 138 3.69 23.61 -17.30
N LEU A 139 3.18 22.88 -16.30
CA LEU A 139 2.74 21.51 -16.51
C LEU A 139 1.53 21.46 -17.45
N THR A 140 1.60 20.61 -18.47
CA THR A 140 0.44 20.27 -19.32
C THR A 140 -0.36 19.10 -18.79
N ARG A 141 0.12 18.42 -17.74
CA ARG A 141 -0.54 17.28 -17.09
C ARG A 141 -0.46 17.42 -15.57
N SER A 142 -1.48 16.94 -14.86
CA SER A 142 -1.41 16.85 -13.39
C SER A 142 -0.37 15.83 -12.97
N TYR A 143 0.38 16.16 -11.91
CA TYR A 143 1.31 15.24 -11.27
C TYR A 143 0.71 14.78 -9.96
N GLU A 144 0.71 13.48 -9.74
CA GLU A 144 0.06 12.86 -8.58
C GLU A 144 0.99 11.87 -7.91
N LEU A 145 0.92 11.79 -6.59
CA LEU A 145 1.62 10.81 -5.77
C LEU A 145 0.75 9.57 -5.65
N VAL A 146 1.31 8.40 -5.96
CA VAL A 146 0.68 7.12 -5.70
C VAL A 146 0.69 6.84 -4.19
N VAL A 147 -0.47 6.52 -3.65
CA VAL A 147 -0.68 6.21 -2.23
C VAL A 147 -1.64 5.03 -2.08
N LEU A 148 -1.66 4.43 -0.90
CA LEU A 148 -2.62 3.39 -0.53
C LEU A 148 -3.74 3.98 0.32
N VAL A 149 -4.94 3.45 0.12
CA VAL A 149 -6.08 3.65 1.03
C VAL A 149 -6.60 2.29 1.49
N ASP A 150 -7.07 2.22 2.73
CA ASP A 150 -7.85 1.08 3.23
C ASP A 150 -9.33 1.46 3.23
N PRO A 151 -10.14 0.93 2.30
CA PRO A 151 -11.57 1.23 2.25
C PRO A 151 -12.38 0.56 3.39
N GLY A 152 -11.73 0.05 4.45
CA GLY A 152 -12.34 -0.68 5.55
C GLY A 152 -12.57 -2.16 5.27
N THR A 153 -12.26 -2.62 4.05
CA THR A 153 -12.32 -4.05 3.68
C THR A 153 -11.05 -4.80 4.10
N GLY A 154 -10.02 -4.09 4.57
CA GLY A 154 -8.70 -4.64 4.86
C GLY A 154 -7.95 -5.06 3.59
N ARG A 155 -8.37 -4.60 2.40
CA ARG A 155 -7.63 -4.80 1.14
C ARG A 155 -7.10 -3.45 0.70
N PRO A 156 -5.77 -3.26 0.65
CA PRO A 156 -5.22 -1.96 0.27
C PRO A 156 -5.53 -1.70 -1.20
N ARG A 157 -5.98 -0.49 -1.52
CA ARG A 157 -6.23 -0.05 -2.89
C ARG A 157 -5.26 1.06 -3.26
N LEU A 158 -4.62 0.91 -4.42
CA LEU A 158 -3.85 2.00 -5.03
C LEU A 158 -4.80 3.14 -5.42
N THR A 159 -4.43 4.33 -4.99
CA THR A 159 -5.05 5.59 -5.41
C THR A 159 -3.95 6.62 -5.59
N SER A 160 -4.32 7.84 -5.94
CA SER A 160 -3.40 8.95 -6.06
C SER A 160 -3.86 10.17 -5.28
N ARG A 161 -2.88 10.96 -4.82
CA ARG A 161 -3.09 12.31 -4.29
C ARG A 161 -2.46 13.30 -5.24
N GLN A 162 -3.26 14.23 -5.75
CA GLN A 162 -2.75 15.29 -6.64
C GLN A 162 -1.69 16.12 -5.91
N LEU A 163 -0.51 16.22 -6.51
CA LEU A 163 0.57 17.08 -6.03
C LEU A 163 0.51 18.45 -6.70
N PHE A 164 0.41 18.44 -8.04
CA PHE A 164 0.42 19.66 -8.85
C PHE A 164 -0.67 19.56 -9.92
N PRO A 165 -1.65 20.48 -9.95
CA PRO A 165 -2.63 20.54 -11.03
C PRO A 165 -1.98 20.98 -12.36
N LEU A 166 -2.74 20.82 -13.45
CA LEU A 166 -2.41 21.38 -14.76
C LEU A 166 -2.14 22.89 -14.64
N GLY A 167 -1.12 23.37 -15.35
CA GLY A 167 -0.68 24.76 -15.35
C GLY A 167 0.26 25.13 -14.20
N SER A 168 0.54 24.20 -13.27
CA SER A 168 1.53 24.42 -12.21
C SER A 168 2.90 24.77 -12.78
N ARG A 169 3.59 25.71 -12.13
CA ARG A 169 4.90 26.20 -12.56
C ARG A 169 6.02 25.68 -11.65
N PRO A 170 7.26 25.60 -12.16
CA PRO A 170 8.43 25.33 -11.35
C PRO A 170 8.50 26.22 -10.10
N GLY A 171 8.92 25.64 -8.99
CA GLY A 171 8.91 26.26 -7.67
C GLY A 171 7.59 26.09 -6.90
N ALA A 172 6.51 25.61 -7.53
CA ALA A 172 5.29 25.25 -6.82
C ALA A 172 5.56 24.21 -5.74
N ARG A 173 4.91 24.37 -4.58
CA ARG A 173 5.03 23.48 -3.43
C ARG A 173 3.66 23.07 -2.93
N THR A 174 3.55 21.81 -2.53
CA THR A 174 2.37 21.26 -1.88
C THR A 174 2.79 20.41 -0.68
N ARG A 175 1.91 20.29 0.30
CA ARG A 175 2.11 19.45 1.48
C ARG A 175 1.14 18.29 1.45
N VAL A 176 1.62 17.12 1.83
CA VAL A 176 0.83 15.90 1.90
C VAL A 176 1.14 15.19 3.19
N ALA A 177 0.10 14.90 3.97
CA ALA A 177 0.18 14.03 5.13
C ALA A 177 0.15 12.56 4.67
N LEU A 178 1.17 11.81 5.07
CA LEU A 178 1.36 10.41 4.69
C LEU A 178 1.61 9.58 5.94
N ARG A 179 1.11 8.35 5.94
CA ARG A 179 1.50 7.33 6.93
C ARG A 179 2.36 6.28 6.26
N CYS A 180 3.55 6.05 6.80
CA CYS A 180 4.43 4.98 6.36
C CYS A 180 4.31 3.81 7.34
N GLU A 181 4.22 2.59 6.81
CA GLU A 181 4.30 1.35 7.59
C GLU A 181 5.69 0.72 7.41
N ALA A 182 5.93 -0.42 8.07
CA ALA A 182 7.19 -1.14 7.97
C ALA A 182 7.54 -1.43 6.50
N ALA A 183 8.60 -0.84 5.99
CA ALA A 183 9.03 -1.08 4.63
C ALA A 183 9.89 -2.36 4.51
N GLY A 184 9.85 -3.00 3.34
CA GLY A 184 10.75 -4.10 3.02
C GLY A 184 12.18 -3.62 2.73
N ALA A 185 13.03 -4.50 2.23
CA ALA A 185 14.46 -4.23 2.00
C ALA A 185 14.77 -2.99 1.11
N HIS A 186 13.84 -2.59 0.25
CA HIS A 186 13.99 -1.45 -0.66
C HIS A 186 13.39 -0.13 -0.15
N GLY A 187 12.81 -0.14 1.06
CA GLY A 187 12.14 1.03 1.62
C GLY A 187 10.76 1.30 1.01
N THR A 188 10.17 2.43 1.43
CA THR A 188 8.88 2.93 0.94
C THR A 188 9.11 3.71 -0.36
N ALA A 189 8.37 3.37 -1.40
CA ALA A 189 8.40 4.00 -2.70
C ALA A 189 7.42 5.19 -2.76
N PHE A 190 7.93 6.32 -3.24
CA PHE A 190 7.21 7.55 -3.54
C PHE A 190 7.16 7.68 -5.07
N ALA A 191 6.13 7.08 -5.66
CA ALA A 191 5.92 7.07 -7.11
C ALA A 191 5.07 8.28 -7.53
N VAL A 192 5.60 9.08 -8.45
CA VAL A 192 4.87 10.17 -9.10
C VAL A 192 4.40 9.69 -10.46
N VAL A 193 3.13 9.92 -10.76
CA VAL A 193 2.49 9.54 -12.02
C VAL A 193 1.85 10.76 -12.68
N THR A 194 1.63 10.64 -13.99
CA THR A 194 0.70 11.47 -14.75
C THR A 194 -0.46 10.60 -15.22
N TRP A 195 -1.65 11.17 -15.40
CA TRP A 195 -2.79 10.42 -15.93
C TRP A 195 -3.07 10.79 -17.39
N GLN A 196 -3.29 9.78 -18.22
CA GLN A 196 -3.78 9.94 -19.59
C GLN A 196 -4.90 8.93 -19.83
N GLY A 197 -6.14 9.36 -19.61
CA GLY A 197 -7.26 8.42 -19.55
C GLY A 197 -7.21 7.57 -18.27
N PRO A 198 -7.58 6.28 -18.32
CA PRO A 198 -7.74 5.45 -17.12
C PRO A 198 -6.43 4.85 -16.58
N GLU A 199 -5.31 4.98 -17.29
CA GLU A 199 -4.05 4.35 -16.91
C GLU A 199 -3.02 5.39 -16.42
N PRO A 200 -2.39 5.16 -15.26
CA PRO A 200 -1.33 6.03 -14.77
C PRO A 200 -0.04 5.77 -15.55
N ARG A 201 0.62 6.84 -15.99
CA ARG A 201 1.95 6.81 -16.57
C ARG A 201 2.99 7.21 -15.54
N LEU A 202 3.93 6.31 -15.29
CA LEU A 202 4.97 6.54 -14.29
C LEU A 202 5.94 7.64 -14.73
N LEU A 203 6.06 8.68 -13.92
CA LEU A 203 6.99 9.79 -14.13
C LEU A 203 8.33 9.54 -13.44
N SER A 204 8.29 9.15 -12.17
CA SER A 204 9.48 8.87 -11.36
C SER A 204 9.13 8.04 -10.14
N VAL A 205 10.03 7.17 -9.71
CA VAL A 205 9.96 6.49 -8.41
C VAL A 205 11.23 6.79 -7.63
N GLN A 206 11.04 7.21 -6.39
CA GLN A 206 12.14 7.30 -5.42
C GLN A 206 11.77 6.49 -4.18
N SER A 207 12.75 5.91 -3.50
CA SER A 207 12.52 5.20 -2.25
C SER A 207 13.40 5.68 -1.12
N ALA A 208 12.92 5.50 0.10
CA ALA A 208 13.65 5.75 1.33
C ALA A 208 13.37 4.66 2.37
N PRO A 209 14.34 4.30 3.22
CA PRO A 209 14.12 3.48 4.40
C PRO A 209 13.44 4.34 5.48
N VAL A 210 12.10 4.42 5.41
CA VAL A 210 11.30 5.22 6.34
C VAL A 210 10.92 4.38 7.55
N ILE A 211 11.05 4.94 8.75
CA ILE A 211 10.55 4.31 9.98
C ILE A 211 9.01 4.36 9.94
N PRO A 212 8.29 3.37 10.47
CA PRO A 212 6.83 3.46 10.58
C PRO A 212 6.38 4.70 11.34
N GLY A 213 5.39 5.43 10.83
CA GLY A 213 4.91 6.66 11.45
C GLY A 213 4.19 7.60 10.49
N ARG A 214 3.78 8.75 11.03
CA ARG A 214 3.15 9.84 10.27
C ARG A 214 4.19 10.87 9.83
N TYR A 215 4.08 11.32 8.58
CA TYR A 215 5.00 12.23 7.93
C TYR A 215 4.23 13.35 7.23
N GLU A 216 4.64 14.59 7.46
CA GLU A 216 4.25 15.73 6.62
C GLU A 216 5.32 15.92 5.55
N VAL A 217 4.98 15.58 4.30
CA VAL A 217 5.92 15.63 3.18
C VAL A 217 5.61 16.86 2.33
N THR A 218 6.63 17.65 2.03
CA THR A 218 6.52 18.74 1.06
C THR A 218 7.04 18.26 -0.29
N ALA A 219 6.19 18.29 -1.31
CA ALA A 219 6.59 18.09 -2.69
C ALA A 219 6.84 19.45 -3.34
N GLU A 220 7.97 19.58 -4.06
CA GLU A 220 8.33 20.76 -4.86
C GLU A 220 8.48 20.36 -6.32
N LEU A 221 7.80 21.07 -7.22
CA LEU A 221 7.99 20.94 -8.65
C LEU A 221 9.28 21.69 -9.04
N VAL A 222 10.39 21.00 -9.20
CA VAL A 222 11.68 21.63 -9.54
C VAL A 222 11.67 22.12 -10.99
N ARG A 223 11.10 21.32 -11.88
CA ARG A 223 10.85 21.60 -13.31
C ARG A 223 9.93 20.51 -13.88
N PRO A 224 9.38 20.66 -15.10
CA PRO A 224 8.64 19.57 -15.74
C PRO A 224 9.42 18.24 -15.72
N GLY A 225 8.72 17.23 -15.24
CA GLY A 225 9.19 15.87 -14.99
C GLY A 225 10.23 15.70 -13.89
N ARG A 226 10.32 16.64 -12.93
CA ARG A 226 11.14 16.48 -11.73
C ARG A 226 10.44 17.05 -10.50
N VAL A 227 10.01 16.15 -9.62
CA VAL A 227 9.51 16.48 -8.29
C VAL A 227 10.60 16.18 -7.26
N ARG A 228 10.73 17.04 -6.26
CA ARG A 228 11.59 16.83 -5.09
C ARG A 228 10.73 16.74 -3.85
N PHE A 229 10.95 15.74 -3.01
CA PHE A 229 10.30 15.65 -1.72
C PHE A 229 11.25 16.08 -0.59
N THR A 230 10.71 16.76 0.42
CA THR A 230 11.36 17.08 1.69
C THR A 230 10.45 16.69 2.86
N GLY A 231 11.01 16.50 4.06
CA GLY A 231 10.29 15.93 5.21
C GLY A 231 10.42 14.40 5.33
N LEU A 232 11.24 13.79 4.48
CA LEU A 232 11.58 12.35 4.47
C LEU A 232 13.09 12.16 4.62
N PRO A 233 13.56 10.95 4.99
CA PRO A 233 14.96 10.57 4.83
C PRO A 233 15.44 10.72 3.38
N ALA A 234 16.76 10.63 3.17
CA ALA A 234 17.35 10.76 1.85
C ALA A 234 16.73 9.75 0.86
N LEU A 235 16.18 10.28 -0.24
CA LEU A 235 15.54 9.51 -1.30
C LEU A 235 16.55 9.13 -2.39
N SER A 236 16.50 7.87 -2.82
CA SER A 236 17.24 7.33 -3.96
C SER A 236 16.32 6.83 -5.05
N PRO A 237 16.76 6.72 -6.32
CA PRO A 237 16.01 6.00 -7.34
C PRO A 237 15.66 4.58 -6.87
N ASP A 238 14.40 4.17 -7.03
CA ASP A 238 13.99 2.80 -6.69
C ASP A 238 14.42 1.85 -7.81
N PRO A 239 15.05 0.70 -7.50
CA PRO A 239 15.45 -0.27 -8.53
C PRO A 239 14.27 -1.08 -9.09
N ARG A 240 13.11 -1.07 -8.43
CA ARG A 240 11.92 -1.83 -8.84
C ARG A 240 11.16 -1.10 -9.94
N ASP A 241 10.69 -1.85 -10.93
CA ASP A 241 9.72 -1.34 -11.90
C ASP A 241 8.30 -1.25 -11.31
N TRP A 242 7.37 -0.65 -12.07
CA TRP A 242 5.99 -0.48 -11.63
C TRP A 242 5.29 -1.80 -11.31
N ASN A 243 5.48 -2.83 -12.14
CA ASN A 243 4.82 -4.12 -11.95
C ASN A 243 5.34 -4.82 -10.69
N GLN A 244 6.63 -4.72 -10.40
CA GLN A 244 7.25 -5.24 -9.18
C GLN A 244 6.73 -4.51 -7.93
N LEU A 245 6.54 -3.19 -7.99
CA LEU A 245 5.96 -2.43 -6.88
C LEU A 245 4.50 -2.82 -6.61
N VAL A 246 3.70 -2.97 -7.66
CA VAL A 246 2.29 -3.39 -7.55
C VAL A 246 2.18 -4.83 -7.05
N ALA A 247 3.02 -5.74 -7.56
CA ALA A 247 3.05 -7.15 -7.14
C ALA A 247 3.51 -7.34 -5.68
N ALA A 248 4.23 -6.37 -5.11
CA ALA A 248 4.65 -6.40 -3.71
C ALA A 248 3.54 -5.97 -2.73
N LEU A 249 2.35 -5.59 -3.21
CA LEU A 249 1.22 -5.26 -2.35
C LEU A 249 0.62 -6.52 -1.73
N PRO A 250 0.33 -6.50 -0.41
CA PRO A 250 -0.34 -7.62 0.23
C PRO A 250 -1.82 -7.68 -0.18
N ASP A 251 -2.37 -8.88 -0.30
CA ASP A 251 -3.80 -9.09 -0.57
C ASP A 251 -4.70 -8.52 0.53
N ARG A 252 -4.19 -8.48 1.78
CA ARG A 252 -4.87 -7.89 2.94
C ARG A 252 -3.90 -7.14 3.85
N LEU A 253 -4.32 -5.98 4.35
CA LEU A 253 -3.65 -5.29 5.45
C LEU A 253 -3.93 -6.03 6.75
N ALA A 254 -2.91 -6.17 7.60
CA ALA A 254 -3.12 -6.57 8.97
C ALA A 254 -4.02 -5.51 9.63
N ARG A 255 -5.23 -5.90 10.05
CA ARG A 255 -6.12 -4.99 10.78
C ARG A 255 -5.39 -4.57 12.05
N GLY A 256 -5.34 -3.26 12.30
CA GLY A 256 -4.67 -2.69 13.46
C GLY A 256 -5.10 -3.39 14.75
N THR A 257 -4.12 -3.63 15.62
CA THR A 257 -4.25 -4.18 16.96
C THR A 257 -5.05 -3.20 17.84
N GLY A 258 -6.38 -3.21 17.71
CA GLY A 258 -7.26 -2.66 18.73
C GLY A 258 -7.18 -3.50 20.02
N PRO A 259 -7.70 -3.00 21.15
CA PRO A 259 -7.84 -3.81 22.36
C PRO A 259 -8.59 -5.10 22.01
N ALA A 260 -8.01 -6.24 22.38
CA ALA A 260 -8.56 -7.55 22.10
C ALA A 260 -8.83 -8.27 23.41
N HIS A 261 -10.00 -8.90 23.51
CA HIS A 261 -10.36 -9.74 24.63
C HIS A 261 -10.23 -11.21 24.25
N LEU A 262 -9.23 -11.91 24.79
CA LEU A 262 -9.06 -13.35 24.62
C LEU A 262 -9.77 -14.09 25.76
N VAL A 263 -10.81 -14.85 25.43
CA VAL A 263 -11.47 -15.78 26.34
C VAL A 263 -10.94 -17.19 26.08
N CYS A 264 -10.10 -17.69 26.98
CA CYS A 264 -9.59 -19.07 26.95
C CYS A 264 -10.46 -19.96 27.85
N ALA A 265 -11.15 -20.92 27.26
CA ALA A 265 -11.91 -21.94 27.99
C ALA A 265 -11.24 -23.31 27.83
N VAL A 266 -10.87 -23.96 28.93
CA VAL A 266 -10.09 -25.21 28.93
C VAL A 266 -10.83 -26.35 29.63
N GLU A 267 -10.90 -27.51 28.98
CA GLU A 267 -11.44 -28.73 29.55
C GLU A 267 -10.45 -29.36 30.55
N VAL A 268 -10.76 -29.33 31.85
CA VAL A 268 -9.86 -29.77 32.94
C VAL A 268 -10.16 -31.18 33.48
N CYS A 269 -10.95 -31.96 32.73
CA CYS A 269 -11.29 -33.34 33.06
C CYS A 269 -10.77 -34.27 31.96
N GLY A 270 -10.15 -35.38 32.34
CA GLY A 270 -9.43 -36.25 31.41
C GLY A 270 -8.33 -37.05 32.09
N ALA A 271 -7.43 -37.59 31.27
CA ALA A 271 -6.15 -38.10 31.75
C ALA A 271 -5.20 -36.92 32.06
N ASP A 272 -4.29 -37.12 33.02
CA ASP A 272 -3.39 -36.08 33.54
C ASP A 272 -2.54 -35.42 32.45
N ASP A 273 -1.95 -36.25 31.59
CA ASP A 273 -1.15 -35.83 30.43
C ASP A 273 -1.96 -34.99 29.44
N GLN A 274 -3.19 -35.43 29.16
CA GLN A 274 -4.08 -34.74 28.23
C GLN A 274 -4.51 -33.37 28.77
N VAL A 275 -4.86 -33.27 30.06
CA VAL A 275 -5.23 -31.98 30.66
C VAL A 275 -4.02 -31.05 30.77
N ALA A 276 -2.84 -31.57 31.12
CA ALA A 276 -1.61 -30.79 31.14
C ALA A 276 -1.28 -30.21 29.76
N GLU A 277 -1.47 -31.00 28.69
CA GLU A 277 -1.22 -30.52 27.33
C GLU A 277 -2.21 -29.44 26.89
N ARG A 278 -3.50 -29.58 27.23
CA ARG A 278 -4.52 -28.55 26.98
C ARG A 278 -4.19 -27.24 27.68
N LEU A 279 -3.79 -27.30 28.96
CA LEU A 279 -3.37 -26.13 29.75
C LEU A 279 -2.09 -25.50 29.17
N SER A 280 -1.12 -26.33 28.77
CA SER A 280 0.12 -25.89 28.10
C SER A 280 -0.18 -25.12 26.81
N ARG A 281 -1.12 -25.58 25.97
CA ARG A 281 -1.52 -24.85 24.76
C ARG A 281 -2.24 -23.54 25.05
N ALA A 282 -3.09 -23.49 26.07
CA ALA A 282 -3.69 -22.23 26.52
C ALA A 282 -2.60 -21.24 27.01
N ARG A 283 -1.59 -21.72 27.73
CA ARG A 283 -0.43 -20.92 28.19
C ARG A 283 0.36 -20.32 27.01
N GLN A 284 0.64 -21.15 26.00
CA GLN A 284 1.37 -20.73 24.80
C GLN A 284 0.57 -19.68 24.01
N MET A 285 -0.75 -19.83 23.91
CA MET A 285 -1.62 -18.86 23.25
C MET A 285 -1.60 -17.51 23.96
N ILE A 286 -1.82 -17.49 25.28
CA ILE A 286 -1.83 -16.25 26.08
C ILE A 286 -0.47 -15.55 25.98
N SER A 287 0.63 -16.30 26.10
CA SER A 287 1.99 -15.75 25.96
C SER A 287 2.23 -15.17 24.57
N SER A 288 1.80 -15.86 23.51
CA SER A 288 1.97 -15.43 22.12
C SER A 288 1.15 -14.18 21.80
N ALA A 289 -0.11 -14.13 22.21
CA ALA A 289 -0.98 -12.96 22.07
C ALA A 289 -0.44 -11.77 22.87
N SER A 290 0.04 -12.01 24.11
CA SER A 290 0.64 -10.96 24.94
C SER A 290 1.90 -10.37 24.33
N GLY A 291 2.72 -11.18 23.66
CA GLY A 291 3.91 -10.70 22.95
C GLY A 291 3.58 -9.75 21.78
N GLY A 292 2.40 -9.90 21.17
CA GLY A 292 1.94 -9.02 20.08
C GLY A 292 1.15 -7.80 20.53
N LEU A 293 0.32 -7.93 21.56
CA LEU A 293 -0.65 -6.91 21.98
C LEU A 293 -0.27 -6.16 23.26
N GLY A 294 0.65 -6.69 24.08
CA GLY A 294 1.04 -6.08 25.35
C GLY A 294 -0.16 -5.78 26.25
N ASP A 295 -0.21 -4.56 26.78
CA ASP A 295 -1.25 -4.09 27.70
C ASP A 295 -2.65 -3.91 27.05
N LEU A 296 -2.74 -4.03 25.72
CA LEU A 296 -4.01 -4.00 24.99
C LEU A 296 -4.75 -5.34 25.03
N LEU A 297 -4.10 -6.41 25.49
CA LEU A 297 -4.72 -7.72 25.66
C LEU A 297 -5.41 -7.83 27.02
N ARG A 298 -6.72 -8.11 26.99
CA ARG A 298 -7.48 -8.59 28.14
C ARG A 298 -7.70 -10.08 28.01
N VAL A 299 -7.57 -10.83 29.10
CA VAL A 299 -7.70 -12.29 29.10
C VAL A 299 -8.74 -12.73 30.12
N SER A 300 -9.72 -13.51 29.68
CA SER A 300 -10.59 -14.29 30.56
C SER A 300 -10.19 -15.75 30.47
N LEU A 301 -10.12 -16.43 31.63
CA LEU A 301 -9.77 -17.83 31.73
C LEU A 301 -10.89 -18.60 32.40
N LEU A 302 -11.41 -19.62 31.73
CA LEU A 302 -12.44 -20.51 32.23
C LEU A 302 -11.94 -21.95 32.24
N ALA A 303 -12.30 -22.69 33.28
CA ALA A 303 -12.13 -24.13 33.36
C ALA A 303 -13.50 -24.79 33.34
N TYR A 304 -13.70 -25.79 32.48
CA TYR A 304 -14.93 -26.58 32.42
C TYR A 304 -14.59 -28.08 32.48
N ALA A 305 -15.52 -28.88 32.99
CA ALA A 305 -15.29 -30.31 33.23
C ALA A 305 -16.47 -31.12 32.71
N ALA A 306 -17.09 -31.93 33.56
CA ALA A 306 -18.17 -32.83 33.21
C ALA A 306 -19.31 -32.72 34.23
N HIS A 307 -20.54 -32.91 33.77
CA HIS A 307 -21.69 -32.99 34.66
C HIS A 307 -21.66 -34.25 35.51
N SER A 308 -22.10 -34.11 36.76
CA SER A 308 -22.54 -35.23 37.60
C SER A 308 -24.05 -35.40 37.42
N TYR A 309 -24.49 -36.64 37.18
CA TYR A 309 -25.91 -37.00 37.21
C TYR A 309 -26.28 -37.77 38.48
N ASP A 310 -25.32 -37.97 39.37
CA ASP A 310 -25.54 -38.55 40.69
C ASP A 310 -25.81 -37.43 41.71
N PRO A 311 -27.00 -37.38 42.32
CA PRO A 311 -27.34 -36.37 43.34
C PRO A 311 -26.44 -36.42 44.58
N SER A 312 -25.76 -37.53 44.82
CA SER A 312 -24.87 -37.72 45.97
C SER A 312 -23.47 -37.18 45.76
N ALA A 313 -23.14 -36.76 44.53
CA ALA A 313 -21.81 -36.31 44.19
C ALA A 313 -21.77 -34.83 43.80
N PRO A 314 -20.72 -34.10 44.24
CA PRO A 314 -20.59 -32.69 43.95
C PRO A 314 -20.40 -32.49 42.43
N GLU A 315 -21.11 -31.51 41.88
CA GLU A 315 -20.86 -31.04 40.53
C GLU A 315 -19.58 -30.20 40.48
N PHE A 316 -18.84 -30.30 39.38
CA PHE A 316 -17.76 -29.37 39.06
C PHE A 316 -18.32 -28.28 38.15
N PRO A 317 -18.76 -27.12 38.67
CA PRO A 317 -19.29 -26.08 37.82
C PRO A 317 -18.18 -25.46 36.96
N VAL A 318 -18.58 -24.82 35.87
CA VAL A 318 -17.67 -23.96 35.09
C VAL A 318 -17.08 -22.91 36.01
N ARG A 319 -15.75 -22.88 36.12
CA ARG A 319 -15.03 -21.93 36.96
C ARG A 319 -14.43 -20.83 36.11
N VAL A 320 -14.76 -19.58 36.45
CA VAL A 320 -14.07 -18.40 35.92
C VAL A 320 -12.86 -18.12 36.81
N ALA A 321 -11.68 -18.50 36.34
CA ALA A 321 -10.42 -18.32 37.07
C ALA A 321 -9.88 -16.88 36.96
N ALA A 322 -10.14 -16.23 35.82
CA ALA A 322 -9.86 -14.82 35.59
C ALA A 322 -10.90 -14.24 34.62
N TRP A 323 -11.24 -12.97 34.76
CA TRP A 323 -12.12 -12.27 33.82
C TRP A 323 -11.57 -10.90 33.47
N GLU A 324 -11.32 -10.65 32.19
CA GLU A 324 -10.73 -9.40 31.67
C GLU A 324 -9.44 -8.97 32.41
N ALA A 325 -8.67 -9.97 32.84
CA ALA A 325 -7.41 -9.76 33.52
C ALA A 325 -6.30 -9.37 32.54
N GLY A 326 -5.20 -8.82 33.06
CA GLY A 326 -3.97 -8.70 32.27
C GLY A 326 -3.35 -10.07 31.98
N ALA A 327 -2.50 -10.17 30.95
CA ALA A 327 -1.88 -11.44 30.55
C ALA A 327 -1.11 -12.13 31.69
N GLY A 328 -0.35 -11.37 32.49
CA GLY A 328 0.40 -11.91 33.63
C GLY A 328 -0.50 -12.51 34.72
N GLU A 329 -1.61 -11.83 35.04
CA GLU A 329 -2.59 -12.34 36.01
C GLU A 329 -3.29 -13.59 35.50
N ALA A 330 -3.68 -13.62 34.22
CA ALA A 330 -4.27 -14.81 33.60
C ALA A 330 -3.29 -16.00 33.55
N LEU A 331 -2.00 -15.76 33.30
CA LEU A 331 -0.96 -16.81 33.34
C LEU A 331 -0.74 -17.36 34.75
N ASN A 332 -0.87 -16.52 35.78
CA ASN A 332 -0.84 -16.96 37.18
C ASN A 332 -2.08 -17.78 37.53
N ALA A 333 -3.26 -17.32 37.12
CA ALA A 333 -4.51 -18.08 37.29
C ALA A 333 -4.44 -19.45 36.60
N LEU A 334 -3.85 -19.51 35.40
CA LEU A 334 -3.59 -20.78 34.68
C LEU A 334 -2.63 -21.70 35.46
N GLY A 335 -1.57 -21.15 36.07
CA GLY A 335 -0.69 -21.93 36.95
C GLY A 335 -1.42 -22.54 38.15
N ALA A 336 -2.33 -21.79 38.76
CA ALA A 336 -3.16 -22.31 39.85
C ALA A 336 -4.13 -23.43 39.38
N LEU A 337 -4.57 -23.41 38.11
CA LEU A 337 -5.33 -24.52 37.53
C LEU A 337 -4.48 -25.77 37.39
N GLU A 338 -3.22 -25.64 36.96
CA GLU A 338 -2.27 -26.75 36.83
C GLU A 338 -1.96 -27.38 38.20
N GLU A 339 -1.75 -26.57 39.23
CA GLU A 339 -1.44 -27.04 40.60
C GLU A 339 -2.59 -27.80 41.26
N GLN A 340 -3.83 -27.47 40.94
CA GLN A 340 -5.00 -28.15 41.49
C GLN A 340 -5.20 -29.57 40.95
N GLY A 341 -4.53 -29.91 39.85
CA GLY A 341 -4.63 -31.22 39.23
C GLY A 341 -5.94 -31.45 38.49
N VAL A 342 -6.08 -32.64 37.90
CA VAL A 342 -7.22 -32.96 37.04
C VAL A 342 -8.47 -33.30 37.84
N VAL A 343 -9.63 -33.02 37.25
CA VAL A 343 -10.87 -33.67 37.65
C VAL A 343 -10.85 -35.09 37.07
N THR A 344 -10.48 -36.06 37.91
CA THR A 344 -10.27 -37.46 37.50
C THR A 344 -11.52 -38.11 36.92
N ARG A 345 -11.32 -38.89 35.85
CA ARG A 345 -12.38 -39.71 35.24
C ARG A 345 -12.85 -40.79 36.23
N GLY A 346 -14.14 -40.83 36.48
CA GLY A 346 -14.78 -41.88 37.27
C GLY A 346 -16.24 -41.55 37.53
N TYR A 347 -17.06 -42.59 37.72
CA TYR A 347 -18.40 -42.44 38.28
C TYR A 347 -18.30 -41.51 39.50
N PRO A 348 -18.97 -40.36 39.49
CA PRO A 348 -20.29 -40.12 38.88
C PRO A 348 -20.31 -39.20 37.64
N TYR A 349 -19.16 -38.90 37.02
CA TYR A 349 -19.09 -37.97 35.88
C TYR A 349 -19.34 -38.65 34.53
N HIS A 350 -20.16 -38.03 33.68
CA HIS A 350 -20.50 -38.61 32.37
C HIS A 350 -19.28 -38.61 31.42
N PRO A 351 -18.79 -39.78 30.97
CA PRO A 351 -17.48 -39.87 30.30
C PRO A 351 -17.50 -39.39 28.84
N HIS A 352 -18.67 -39.28 28.21
CA HIS A 352 -18.79 -39.04 26.77
C HIS A 352 -19.13 -37.59 26.38
N ALA A 353 -19.23 -36.68 27.36
CA ALA A 353 -19.49 -35.27 27.09
C ALA A 353 -18.84 -34.37 28.15
N ALA A 354 -18.67 -33.10 27.81
CA ALA A 354 -18.16 -32.05 28.67
C ALA A 354 -19.18 -30.92 28.82
N GLN A 355 -19.08 -30.13 29.88
CA GLN A 355 -19.94 -28.97 30.21
C GLN A 355 -19.70 -27.77 29.30
N LEU A 356 -19.56 -28.01 28.01
CA LEU A 356 -19.21 -26.99 27.04
C LEU A 356 -20.38 -26.03 26.81
N GLU A 357 -21.62 -26.51 26.89
CA GLU A 357 -22.84 -25.71 26.86
C GLU A 357 -22.93 -24.72 28.03
N ASP A 358 -22.59 -25.12 29.24
CA ASP A 358 -22.56 -24.23 30.41
C ASP A 358 -21.44 -23.20 30.27
N MET A 359 -20.28 -23.62 29.77
CA MET A 359 -19.18 -22.72 29.53
C MET A 359 -19.57 -21.64 28.54
N LEU A 360 -20.20 -22.02 27.42
CA LEU A 360 -20.72 -21.06 26.44
C LEU A 360 -21.79 -20.15 27.06
N ALA A 361 -22.63 -20.65 27.96
CA ALA A 361 -23.63 -19.85 28.65
C ALA A 361 -22.98 -18.76 29.53
N VAL A 362 -21.97 -19.13 30.31
CA VAL A 362 -21.18 -18.19 31.15
C VAL A 362 -20.49 -17.14 30.28
N VAL A 363 -19.90 -17.53 29.15
CA VAL A 363 -19.24 -16.59 28.23
C VAL A 363 -20.23 -15.61 27.61
N VAL A 364 -21.39 -16.10 27.13
CA VAL A 364 -22.46 -15.26 26.57
C VAL A 364 -23.00 -14.28 27.62
N GLU A 365 -23.22 -14.73 28.85
CA GLU A 365 -23.71 -13.89 29.94
C GLU A 365 -22.72 -12.77 30.26
N ARG A 366 -21.44 -13.11 30.44
CA ARG A 366 -20.43 -12.14 30.90
C ARG A 366 -19.94 -11.17 29.84
N LEU A 367 -19.85 -11.57 28.57
CA LEU A 367 -19.54 -10.63 27.49
C LEU A 367 -20.65 -9.59 27.30
N GLY A 368 -21.88 -9.89 27.74
CA GLY A 368 -23.02 -9.01 27.59
C GLY A 368 -23.37 -8.69 26.12
N ARG A 369 -24.56 -8.14 25.89
CA ARG A 369 -24.94 -7.68 24.53
C ARG A 369 -24.45 -6.25 24.22
N ALA A 370 -24.10 -5.48 25.25
CA ALA A 370 -23.83 -4.05 25.15
C ALA A 370 -22.34 -3.69 25.12
N ASP A 371 -21.45 -4.61 25.51
CA ASP A 371 -20.00 -4.40 25.36
C ASP A 371 -19.67 -4.41 23.86
N PRO A 372 -19.03 -3.39 23.28
CA PRO A 372 -18.62 -3.39 21.88
C PRO A 372 -17.23 -4.03 21.65
N THR A 373 -16.56 -4.50 22.70
CA THR A 373 -15.18 -5.01 22.61
C THR A 373 -15.10 -6.28 21.76
N PRO A 374 -14.26 -6.29 20.69
CA PRO A 374 -13.97 -7.49 19.92
C PRO A 374 -13.37 -8.58 20.82
N ALA A 375 -13.89 -9.80 20.68
CA ALA A 375 -13.52 -10.91 21.55
C ALA A 375 -13.13 -12.16 20.74
N VAL A 376 -12.02 -12.78 21.09
CA VAL A 376 -11.62 -14.08 20.57
C VAL A 376 -11.94 -15.13 21.62
N ILE A 377 -12.74 -16.12 21.26
CA ILE A 377 -13.11 -17.21 22.15
C ILE A 377 -12.37 -18.46 21.70
N LEU A 378 -11.38 -18.87 22.49
CA LEU A 378 -10.60 -20.07 22.27
C LEU A 378 -11.09 -21.17 23.20
N THR A 379 -11.66 -22.23 22.63
CA THR A 379 -12.09 -23.42 23.38
C THR A 379 -11.09 -24.56 23.21
N VAL A 380 -10.62 -25.13 24.31
CA VAL A 380 -9.64 -26.23 24.32
C VAL A 380 -10.24 -27.45 25.00
N GLY A 381 -10.26 -28.61 24.33
CA GLY A 381 -10.83 -29.84 24.86
C GLY A 381 -11.00 -30.93 23.81
N GLY A 382 -11.74 -31.99 24.10
CA GLY A 382 -12.00 -33.06 23.13
C GLY A 382 -13.38 -33.67 23.17
N ARG A 383 -14.07 -33.61 24.31
CA ARG A 383 -15.41 -34.20 24.41
C ARG A 383 -16.49 -33.26 23.84
N PRO A 384 -17.56 -33.81 23.24
CA PRO A 384 -18.66 -33.00 22.73
C PRO A 384 -19.49 -32.37 23.88
N PRO A 385 -20.27 -31.30 23.59
CA PRO A 385 -21.24 -30.76 24.53
C PRO A 385 -22.39 -31.74 24.81
N HIS A 386 -23.06 -31.58 25.95
CA HIS A 386 -24.34 -32.23 26.18
C HIS A 386 -25.44 -31.58 25.31
N PRO A 387 -26.39 -32.38 24.77
CA PRO A 387 -27.53 -31.82 24.05
C PRO A 387 -28.50 -31.14 25.02
N ALA A 388 -29.25 -30.13 24.57
CA ALA A 388 -30.22 -29.43 25.43
C ALA A 388 -31.41 -30.32 25.87
N ARG A 389 -31.67 -31.39 25.10
CA ARG A 389 -32.74 -32.37 25.29
C ARG A 389 -32.24 -33.73 24.83
N THR A 390 -32.88 -34.79 25.28
CA THR A 390 -32.59 -36.15 24.82
C THR A 390 -32.66 -36.23 23.28
N ASP A 391 -31.61 -36.76 22.67
CA ASP A 391 -31.51 -36.99 21.23
C ASP A 391 -30.89 -38.36 20.93
N GLN A 392 -30.57 -38.62 19.66
CA GLN A 392 -30.02 -39.90 19.21
C GLN A 392 -28.55 -40.11 19.54
N SER A 393 -27.85 -39.11 20.12
CA SER A 393 -26.42 -39.18 20.44
C SER A 393 -26.08 -40.12 21.60
N ARG A 394 -27.10 -40.56 22.37
CA ARG A 394 -26.97 -41.32 23.62
C ARG A 394 -26.21 -40.57 24.73
N ILE A 395 -25.91 -39.29 24.55
CA ILE A 395 -25.37 -38.40 25.57
C ILE A 395 -26.55 -37.88 26.41
N LEU A 396 -26.41 -37.92 27.72
CA LEU A 396 -27.42 -37.35 28.63
C LEU A 396 -27.58 -35.83 28.39
N PRO A 397 -28.80 -35.28 28.47
CA PRO A 397 -29.01 -33.87 28.21
C PRO A 397 -28.45 -33.00 29.33
N CYS A 398 -27.99 -31.80 28.98
CA CYS A 398 -27.49 -30.81 29.94
C CYS A 398 -28.52 -30.61 31.08
N PRO A 399 -28.14 -30.76 32.36
CA PRO A 399 -29.00 -30.55 33.52
C PRO A 399 -29.65 -29.15 33.54
N HIS A 400 -28.91 -28.13 33.07
CA HIS A 400 -29.38 -26.75 32.96
C HIS A 400 -30.13 -26.46 31.66
N ARG A 401 -30.26 -27.46 30.77
CA ARG A 401 -30.95 -27.38 29.47
C ARG A 401 -30.39 -26.30 28.54
N HIS A 402 -29.11 -25.94 28.71
CA HIS A 402 -28.43 -25.03 27.81
C HIS A 402 -28.31 -25.64 26.41
N ASP A 403 -28.52 -24.80 25.38
CA ASP A 403 -28.43 -25.20 23.99
C ASP A 403 -27.16 -24.61 23.38
N TRP A 404 -26.10 -25.41 23.34
CA TRP A 404 -24.79 -25.01 22.82
C TRP A 404 -24.87 -24.46 21.39
N ARG A 405 -25.81 -24.93 20.55
CA ARG A 405 -25.96 -24.44 19.17
C ARG A 405 -26.46 -23.01 19.15
N LYS A 406 -27.44 -22.69 20.02
CA LYS A 406 -27.95 -21.32 20.18
C LYS A 406 -26.92 -20.39 20.78
N LEU A 407 -26.19 -20.85 21.79
CA LEU A 407 -25.16 -20.06 22.46
C LEU A 407 -23.98 -19.75 21.51
N SER A 408 -23.49 -20.76 20.78
CA SER A 408 -22.48 -20.57 19.74
C SER A 408 -22.95 -19.61 18.64
N ALA A 409 -24.19 -19.76 18.16
CA ALA A 409 -24.76 -18.84 17.18
C ALA A 409 -24.87 -17.40 17.71
N ALA A 410 -25.22 -17.22 18.98
CA ALA A 410 -25.29 -15.89 19.59
C ALA A 410 -23.91 -15.21 19.64
N LEU A 411 -22.84 -15.98 19.94
CA LEU A 411 -21.47 -15.47 19.91
C LEU A 411 -21.01 -15.15 18.48
N GLN A 412 -21.35 -15.98 17.49
CA GLN A 412 -21.04 -15.72 16.08
C GLN A 412 -21.75 -14.47 15.53
N GLN A 413 -22.92 -14.14 16.05
CA GLN A 413 -23.69 -12.95 15.64
C GLN A 413 -23.19 -11.66 16.31
N ARG A 414 -22.34 -11.76 17.34
CA ARG A 414 -21.77 -10.61 18.03
C ARG A 414 -20.67 -9.98 17.16
N GLN A 415 -20.78 -8.67 16.91
CA GLN A 415 -19.83 -7.95 16.07
C GLN A 415 -18.41 -8.03 16.65
N GLY A 416 -17.45 -8.40 15.82
CA GLY A 416 -16.04 -8.49 16.24
C GLY A 416 -15.70 -9.73 17.08
N THR A 417 -16.62 -10.68 17.26
CA THR A 417 -16.33 -11.94 17.94
C THR A 417 -15.84 -13.02 16.97
N VAL A 418 -14.75 -13.69 17.33
CA VAL A 418 -14.12 -14.77 16.54
C VAL A 418 -14.06 -16.03 17.41
N LEU A 419 -14.47 -17.18 16.86
CA LEU A 419 -14.47 -18.45 17.57
C LEU A 419 -13.39 -19.40 17.05
N GLY A 420 -12.48 -19.80 17.93
CA GLY A 420 -11.40 -20.75 17.68
C GLY A 420 -11.47 -21.96 18.60
N ALA A 421 -10.93 -23.08 18.15
CA ALA A 421 -10.82 -24.27 18.98
C ALA A 421 -9.50 -25.03 18.80
N ILE A 422 -9.03 -25.63 19.90
CA ILE A 422 -7.99 -26.66 19.90
C ILE A 422 -8.67 -27.96 20.38
N CYS A 423 -8.80 -28.92 19.47
CA CYS A 423 -9.44 -30.20 19.75
C CYS A 423 -8.38 -31.28 19.98
N ASP A 424 -8.63 -32.18 20.94
CA ASP A 424 -7.78 -33.36 21.17
C ASP A 424 -7.69 -34.29 19.95
N GLN A 425 -8.67 -34.24 19.05
CA GLN A 425 -8.73 -35.06 17.84
C GLN A 425 -8.43 -34.21 16.61
N PRO A 426 -7.88 -34.81 15.53
CA PRO A 426 -7.70 -34.11 14.27
C PRO A 426 -9.07 -33.72 13.68
N ALA A 427 -9.09 -32.68 12.84
CA ALA A 427 -10.32 -32.07 12.36
C ALA A 427 -11.25 -33.01 11.59
N ASP A 428 -10.71 -34.03 10.90
CA ASP A 428 -11.48 -35.05 10.19
C ASP A 428 -12.19 -36.05 11.13
N GLN A 429 -11.73 -36.17 12.37
CA GLN A 429 -12.26 -37.08 13.40
C GLN A 429 -12.98 -36.34 14.53
N ALA A 430 -12.87 -35.02 14.58
CA ALA A 430 -13.51 -34.20 15.58
C ALA A 430 -15.04 -34.24 15.45
N HIS A 431 -15.74 -34.27 16.60
CA HIS A 431 -17.19 -34.18 16.60
C HIS A 431 -17.66 -32.86 15.97
N GLN A 432 -18.77 -32.88 15.21
CA GLN A 432 -19.33 -31.71 14.49
C GLN A 432 -19.47 -30.42 15.31
N ALA A 433 -19.62 -30.54 16.63
CA ALA A 433 -19.67 -29.40 17.54
C ALA A 433 -18.39 -28.57 17.49
N TRP A 434 -17.22 -29.22 17.43
CA TRP A 434 -15.91 -28.57 17.39
C TRP A 434 -15.68 -27.76 16.13
N HIS A 435 -16.21 -28.19 14.97
CA HIS A 435 -16.19 -27.35 13.76
C HIS A 435 -16.99 -26.07 13.91
N ARG A 436 -18.08 -26.10 14.69
CA ARG A 436 -18.91 -24.91 14.92
C ARG A 436 -18.30 -23.97 15.96
N ILE A 437 -17.69 -24.54 17.00
CA ILE A 437 -17.01 -23.81 18.07
C ILE A 437 -15.66 -23.26 17.58
N GLY A 438 -14.99 -23.95 16.65
CA GLY A 438 -13.79 -23.48 15.95
C GLY A 438 -14.09 -22.93 14.56
N ALA A 439 -15.21 -22.23 14.37
CA ALA A 439 -15.67 -21.79 13.05
C ALA A 439 -14.67 -20.91 12.30
N ALA A 440 -13.84 -20.15 13.00
CA ALA A 440 -12.77 -19.35 12.39
C ALA A 440 -11.48 -20.14 12.24
N ALA A 441 -11.14 -20.97 13.24
CA ALA A 441 -9.99 -21.85 13.21
C ALA A 441 -10.19 -23.06 14.13
N LEU A 442 -9.81 -24.25 13.65
CA LEU A 442 -9.83 -25.50 14.40
C LEU A 442 -8.47 -26.19 14.27
N ALA A 443 -7.77 -26.36 15.39
CA ALA A 443 -6.45 -27.00 15.45
C ALA A 443 -6.48 -28.31 16.22
N HIS A 444 -5.57 -29.23 15.89
CA HIS A 444 -5.35 -30.48 16.60
C HIS A 444 -4.35 -30.27 17.75
N LEU A 445 -4.66 -30.74 18.96
CA LEU A 445 -3.86 -30.53 20.18
C LEU A 445 -2.38 -30.91 20.02
N GLU A 446 -2.09 -32.07 19.43
CA GLU A 446 -0.73 -32.57 19.29
C GLU A 446 0.08 -31.85 18.20
N ALA A 447 -0.60 -31.24 17.22
CA ALA A 447 0.02 -30.67 16.02
C ALA A 447 -0.23 -29.16 15.84
N VAL A 448 -0.73 -28.48 16.87
CA VAL A 448 -1.09 -27.07 16.77
C VAL A 448 0.14 -26.16 16.60
N ASP A 449 0.16 -25.41 15.51
CA ASP A 449 0.98 -24.21 15.40
C ASP A 449 0.25 -23.06 16.13
N VAL A 450 0.65 -22.80 17.38
CA VAL A 450 0.02 -21.77 18.22
C VAL A 450 0.12 -20.38 17.59
N ARG A 451 1.21 -20.08 16.89
CA ARG A 451 1.40 -18.77 16.27
C ARG A 451 0.52 -18.62 15.03
N GLY A 452 0.46 -19.66 14.19
CA GLY A 452 -0.47 -19.73 13.07
C GLY A 452 -1.93 -19.58 13.54
N LEU A 453 -2.32 -20.34 14.56
CA LEU A 453 -3.66 -20.25 15.16
C LEU A 453 -3.96 -18.84 15.72
N ALA A 454 -3.01 -18.22 16.40
CA ALA A 454 -3.18 -16.86 16.91
C ALA A 454 -3.35 -15.83 15.77
N ALA A 455 -2.66 -16.02 14.65
CA ALA A 455 -2.80 -15.17 13.47
C ALA A 455 -4.16 -15.36 12.78
N ASP A 456 -4.62 -16.61 12.63
CA ASP A 456 -5.93 -16.94 12.06
C ASP A 456 -7.08 -16.34 12.89
N LEU A 457 -6.88 -16.27 14.21
CA LEU A 457 -7.81 -15.62 15.15
C LEU A 457 -7.63 -14.09 15.24
N GLY A 458 -6.66 -13.52 14.55
CA GLY A 458 -6.39 -12.08 14.54
C GLY A 458 -5.77 -11.53 15.84
N LEU A 459 -5.20 -12.39 16.69
CA LEU A 459 -4.53 -12.02 17.94
C LEU A 459 -3.08 -11.59 17.74
N VAL A 460 -2.45 -12.04 16.66
CA VAL A 460 -1.08 -11.71 16.30
C VAL A 460 -1.07 -11.31 14.84
N ALA A 461 -0.42 -10.19 14.50
CA ALA A 461 -0.22 -9.86 13.10
C ALA A 461 0.61 -10.98 12.44
N PRO A 462 0.17 -11.58 11.32
CA PRO A 462 1.12 -12.32 10.48
C PRO A 462 2.30 -11.39 10.19
N SER A 463 3.52 -11.94 10.13
CA SER A 463 4.82 -11.24 9.95
C SER A 463 4.72 -9.84 9.32
N PRO A 464 5.48 -8.84 9.82
CA PRO A 464 5.26 -7.42 9.51
C PRO A 464 4.95 -7.23 8.03
N VAL A 465 3.69 -6.92 7.74
CA VAL A 465 3.21 -6.76 6.38
C VAL A 465 3.90 -5.53 5.81
N HIS A 466 4.79 -5.75 4.84
CA HIS A 466 5.54 -4.67 4.24
C HIS A 466 4.71 -3.94 3.19
N LEU A 467 4.57 -2.62 3.34
CA LEU A 467 3.88 -1.81 2.35
C LEU A 467 4.88 -1.09 1.45
N PRO A 468 4.85 -1.32 0.12
CA PRO A 468 5.77 -0.66 -0.81
C PRO A 468 5.43 0.81 -1.01
N PHE A 469 4.22 1.27 -0.69
CA PHE A 469 3.77 2.65 -0.88
C PHE A 469 3.24 3.24 0.44
N PRO A 470 3.29 4.57 0.62
CA PRO A 470 2.69 5.22 1.80
C PRO A 470 1.16 5.14 1.76
N LEU A 471 0.53 5.15 2.92
CA LEU A 471 -0.91 5.34 3.04
C LEU A 471 -1.27 6.83 3.09
N LEU A 472 -2.43 7.18 2.55
CA LEU A 472 -3.04 8.49 2.76
C LEU A 472 -3.58 8.60 4.19
N ASP A 473 -3.21 9.64 4.92
CA ASP A 473 -3.75 9.91 6.25
C ASP A 473 -5.01 10.76 6.11
N GLU A 474 -6.19 10.13 6.20
CA GLU A 474 -7.50 10.79 5.97
C GLU A 474 -7.99 11.63 7.17
N THR A 475 -7.13 12.00 8.12
CA THR A 475 -7.51 12.85 9.26
C THR A 475 -7.63 14.35 8.91
N GLU A 476 -8.10 14.71 7.71
CA GLU A 476 -8.57 16.07 7.39
C GLU A 476 -10.10 16.18 7.50
#